data_AF-A0A8S3J147-F1
#
_entry.id   AF-A0A8S3J147-F1
#
_cell.length_a   1.000
_cell.length_b   1.000
_cell.length_c   1.000
_cell.angle_alpha   90.00
_cell.angle_beta   90.00
_cell.angle_gamma   90.00
#
_symmetry.space_group_name_H-M   'P 1'
#
loop_
_entity.id
_entity.type
_entity.pdbx_description
1 polymer ?
#
loop_
_entity_poly.entity_id
_entity_poly.type
_entity_poly.pdbx_seq_one_letter_code
_entity_poly.pdbx_strand_id
1 'polypeptide(L)'
;NCAHCGGNHYSLDSICPVVKQYKEELKLTVDKALTSGAIKRSIPGQVSRPFQQHANDFPLLNQAKEMSDLVVTIKALSETMIRTKKSFNDLNNRIEAQLKSTVLHCNSICAIIDTVQIMSSWFQ
;
A
#
# COMPACT_ATOMS: atom_id res chain seq x y z
N ASN A 1 21.65 16.97 -16.36
CA ASN A 1 21.08 17.87 -17.39
C ASN A 1 19.77 18.46 -16.92
N CYS A 2 19.60 19.76 -17.10
CA CYS A 2 18.39 20.51 -16.79
C CYS A 2 17.25 20.10 -17.72
N ALA A 3 16.08 19.80 -17.16
CA ALA A 3 14.90 19.40 -17.93
C ALA A 3 14.27 20.54 -18.76
N HIS A 4 14.58 21.80 -18.44
CA HIS A 4 13.97 22.97 -19.08
C HIS A 4 14.81 23.55 -20.22
N CYS A 5 16.15 23.45 -20.14
CA CYS A 5 17.04 24.06 -21.14
C CYS A 5 18.14 23.11 -21.66
N GLY A 6 18.17 21.85 -21.20
CA GLY A 6 19.18 20.87 -21.61
C GLY A 6 20.59 21.09 -21.07
N GLY A 7 20.84 22.17 -20.33
CA GLY A 7 22.16 22.54 -19.80
C GLY A 7 22.67 21.65 -18.66
N ASN A 8 23.95 21.80 -18.31
CA ASN A 8 24.60 21.01 -17.27
C ASN A 8 24.49 21.64 -15.87
N HIS A 9 23.26 21.81 -15.39
CA HIS A 9 22.93 22.27 -14.05
C HIS A 9 21.59 21.65 -13.58
N TYR A 10 21.19 21.89 -12.33
CA TYR A 10 19.91 21.41 -11.81
C TYR A 10 18.72 22.25 -12.34
N SER A 11 17.55 21.62 -12.51
CA SER A 11 16.39 22.25 -13.17
C SER A 11 15.82 23.47 -12.45
N LEU A 12 15.98 23.57 -11.13
CA LEU A 12 15.47 24.70 -10.33
C LEU A 12 16.56 25.74 -10.00
N ASP A 13 17.76 25.55 -10.55
CA ASP A 13 18.89 26.42 -10.28
C ASP A 13 18.68 27.81 -10.90
N SER A 14 19.14 28.87 -10.21
CA SER A 14 19.06 30.26 -10.68
C SER A 14 19.96 30.50 -11.90
N ILE A 15 20.89 29.59 -12.17
CA ILE A 15 21.75 29.55 -13.35
C ILE A 15 20.95 29.21 -14.62
N CYS A 16 19.79 28.56 -14.49
CA CYS A 16 18.96 28.22 -15.65
C CYS A 16 18.35 29.48 -16.29
N PRO A 17 18.61 29.75 -17.58
CA PRO A 17 18.06 30.93 -18.24
C PRO A 17 16.53 30.90 -18.31
N VAL A 18 15.93 29.73 -18.49
CA VAL A 18 14.46 29.55 -18.53
C VAL A 18 13.82 29.87 -17.17
N VAL A 19 14.39 29.36 -16.08
CA VAL A 19 13.89 29.65 -14.71
C VAL A 19 14.08 31.12 -14.38
N LYS A 20 15.20 31.72 -14.79
CA LYS A 20 15.46 33.15 -14.60
C LYS A 20 14.40 34.00 -15.30
N GLN A 21 14.11 33.72 -16.57
CA GLN A 21 13.06 34.39 -17.32
C GLN A 21 11.68 34.22 -16.64
N TYR A 22 11.34 33.00 -16.23
CA TYR A 22 10.08 32.73 -15.54
C TYR A 22 9.93 33.55 -14.25
N LYS A 23 11.02 33.72 -13.48
CA LYS A 23 11.03 34.54 -12.26
C LYS A 23 10.81 36.02 -12.57
N GLU A 24 11.41 36.52 -13.64
CA GLU A 24 11.26 37.91 -14.08
C GLU A 24 9.83 38.20 -14.58
N GLU A 25 9.26 37.30 -15.38
CA GLU A 25 7.86 37.40 -15.85
C GLU A 25 6.86 37.29 -14.70
N LEU A 26 7.11 36.40 -13.74
CA LEU A 26 6.28 36.28 -12.55
C LEU A 26 6.32 37.56 -11.72
N LYS A 27 7.50 38.16 -11.53
CA LYS A 27 7.65 39.43 -10.82
C LYS A 27 6.84 40.54 -11.51
N LEU A 28 6.98 40.70 -12.82
CA LEU A 28 6.23 41.69 -13.59
C LEU A 28 4.72 41.48 -13.47
N THR A 29 4.26 40.24 -13.53
CA THR A 29 2.84 39.88 -13.41
C THR A 29 2.30 40.21 -12.01
N VAL A 30 3.07 39.88 -10.97
CA VAL A 30 2.72 40.20 -9.58
C VAL A 30 2.68 41.71 -9.37
N ASP A 31 3.67 42.46 -9.84
CA ASP A 31 3.71 43.92 -9.74
C ASP A 31 2.53 44.56 -10.47
N LYS A 32 2.19 44.07 -11.67
CA LYS A 32 1.00 44.52 -12.40
C LYS A 32 -0.28 44.24 -11.63
N ALA A 33 -0.44 43.04 -11.08
CA ALA A 33 -1.63 42.66 -10.31
C ALA A 33 -1.76 43.46 -8.99
N LEU A 34 -0.63 43.87 -8.41
CA LEU A 34 -0.60 44.78 -7.26
C LEU A 34 -1.05 46.19 -7.65
N THR A 35 -0.51 46.72 -8.74
CA THR A 35 -0.86 48.07 -9.22
C THR A 35 -2.31 48.18 -9.69
N SER A 36 -2.87 47.12 -10.29
CA SER A 36 -4.28 47.07 -10.70
C SER A 36 -5.24 46.79 -9.55
N GLY A 37 -4.73 46.49 -8.35
CA GLY A 37 -5.54 46.12 -7.19
C GLY A 37 -6.15 44.72 -7.26
N ALA A 38 -5.78 43.91 -8.27
CA ALA A 38 -6.23 42.52 -8.42
C ALA A 38 -5.73 41.63 -7.27
N ILE A 39 -4.53 41.91 -6.74
CA ILE A 39 -4.01 41.33 -5.50
C ILE A 39 -3.64 42.46 -4.53
N LYS A 40 -3.88 42.26 -3.24
CA LYS A 40 -3.51 43.21 -2.19
C LYS A 40 -2.30 42.69 -1.42
N ARG A 41 -1.33 43.55 -1.13
CA ARG A 41 -0.25 43.20 -0.19
C ARG A 41 -0.87 42.97 1.18
N SER A 42 -0.42 41.91 1.85
CA SER A 42 -0.70 41.73 3.28
C SER A 42 -0.13 42.91 4.07
N ILE A 43 -0.79 43.26 5.17
CA ILE A 43 -0.30 44.31 6.07
C ILE A 43 1.06 43.86 6.63
N PRO A 44 2.09 44.72 6.66
CA PRO A 44 3.38 44.38 7.27
C PRO A 44 3.21 43.85 8.69
N GLY A 45 3.77 42.67 8.98
CA GLY A 45 3.63 41.99 10.29
C GLY A 45 2.43 41.05 10.40
N GLN A 46 1.53 41.01 9.41
CA GLN A 46 0.43 40.06 9.36
C GLN A 46 0.88 38.77 8.66
N VAL A 47 0.73 37.63 9.35
CA VAL A 47 1.05 36.32 8.76
C VAL A 47 0.13 36.07 7.57
N SER A 48 0.71 35.76 6.41
CA SER A 48 -0.04 35.35 5.22
C SER A 48 -0.91 34.15 5.55
N ARG A 49 -2.11 34.07 4.96
CA ARG A 49 -2.95 32.86 5.15
C ARG A 49 -2.15 31.64 4.68
N PRO A 50 -2.15 30.53 5.43
CA PRO A 50 -1.49 29.32 4.99
C PRO A 50 -2.08 28.89 3.65
N PHE A 51 -1.22 28.50 2.72
CA PHE A 51 -1.65 27.97 1.44
C PHE A 51 -2.48 26.71 1.69
N GLN A 52 -3.74 26.73 1.26
CA GLN A 52 -4.59 25.54 1.23
C GLN A 52 -4.60 25.02 -0.19
N GLN A 53 -3.91 23.91 -0.41
CA GLN A 53 -4.01 23.18 -1.67
C GLN A 53 -5.44 22.63 -1.81
N HIS A 54 -6.14 23.01 -2.88
CA HIS A 54 -7.43 22.44 -3.19
C HIS A 54 -7.25 21.10 -3.93
N ALA A 55 -8.18 20.17 -3.72
CA ALA A 55 -8.14 18.85 -4.36
C ALA A 55 -8.15 18.93 -5.91
N ASN A 56 -8.61 20.03 -6.47
CA ASN A 56 -8.68 20.22 -7.93
C ASN A 56 -7.46 20.94 -8.52
N ASP A 57 -6.53 21.40 -7.69
CA ASP A 57 -5.36 22.15 -8.17
C ASP A 57 -4.38 21.23 -8.93
N PHE A 58 -4.34 19.95 -8.56
CA PHE A 58 -3.40 18.96 -9.11
C PHE A 58 -4.06 17.59 -9.34
N PRO A 59 -5.03 17.48 -10.27
CA PRO A 59 -5.83 16.27 -10.45
C PRO A 59 -4.98 15.05 -10.82
N LEU A 60 -3.95 15.23 -11.66
CA LEU A 60 -3.03 14.16 -12.06
C LEU A 60 -2.19 13.64 -10.89
N LEU A 61 -1.76 14.54 -10.00
CA LEU A 61 -0.96 14.16 -8.83
C LEU A 61 -1.81 13.36 -7.83
N ASN A 62 -3.07 13.79 -7.64
CA ASN A 62 -4.01 13.10 -6.78
C ASN A 62 -4.35 11.71 -7.31
N GLN A 63 -4.60 11.58 -8.62
CA GLN A 63 -4.81 10.29 -9.26
C GLN A 63 -3.59 9.36 -9.12
N ALA A 64 -2.37 9.90 -9.30
CA ALA A 64 -1.14 9.11 -9.13
C ALA A 64 -0.98 8.61 -7.69
N LYS A 65 -1.34 9.44 -6.71
CA LYS A 65 -1.34 9.06 -5.29
C LYS A 65 -2.35 7.96 -4.99
N GLU A 66 -3.59 8.12 -5.44
CA GLU A 66 -4.64 7.10 -5.28
C GLU A 66 -4.23 5.75 -5.90
N MET A 67 -3.61 5.80 -7.08
CA MET A 67 -3.13 4.59 -7.75
C MET A 67 -1.97 3.94 -6.99
N SER A 68 -1.06 4.73 -6.42
CA SER A 68 -0.01 4.24 -5.54
C SER A 68 -0.58 3.54 -4.30
N ASP A 69 -1.55 4.17 -3.64
CA ASP A 69 -2.20 3.63 -2.44
C ASP A 69 -2.96 2.33 -2.74
N LEU A 70 -3.59 2.25 -3.92
CA LEU A 70 -4.25 1.05 -4.40
C LEU A 70 -3.24 -0.10 -4.64
N VAL A 71 -2.08 0.19 -5.26
CA VAL A 71 -1.02 -0.81 -5.48
C VAL A 71 -0.49 -1.37 -4.17
N VAL A 72 -0.25 -0.51 -3.17
CA VAL A 72 0.18 -0.93 -1.82
C VAL A 72 -0.88 -1.84 -1.19
N THR A 73 -2.15 -1.48 -1.31
CA THR A 73 -3.27 -2.26 -0.76
C THR A 73 -3.38 -3.63 -1.43
N ILE A 74 -3.31 -3.69 -2.76
CA ILE A 74 -3.35 -4.94 -3.52
C ILE A 74 -2.20 -5.86 -3.11
N LYS A 75 -0.99 -5.32 -2.93
CA LYS A 75 0.16 -6.10 -2.47
C LYS A 75 -0.08 -6.70 -1.09
N ALA A 76 -0.55 -5.91 -0.13
CA ALA A 76 -0.85 -6.39 1.22
C ALA A 76 -1.93 -7.48 1.23
N LEU A 77 -2.98 -7.32 0.41
CA LEU A 77 -4.03 -8.33 0.24
C LEU A 77 -3.49 -9.62 -0.38
N SER A 78 -2.65 -9.52 -1.41
CA SER A 78 -2.03 -10.67 -2.06
C SER A 78 -1.18 -11.49 -1.08
N GLU A 79 -0.32 -10.83 -0.31
CA GLU A 79 0.50 -11.47 0.70
C GLU A 79 -0.34 -12.14 1.79
N THR A 80 -1.43 -11.49 2.19
CA THR A 80 -2.38 -12.06 3.16
C THR A 80 -3.06 -13.31 2.62
N MET A 81 -3.51 -13.28 1.36
CA MET A 81 -4.13 -14.43 0.70
C MET A 81 -3.16 -15.61 0.60
N ILE A 82 -1.89 -15.37 0.27
CA ILE A 82 -0.85 -16.41 0.22
C ILE A 82 -0.66 -17.05 1.61
N ARG A 83 -0.57 -16.23 2.67
CA ARG A 83 -0.46 -16.73 4.05
C ARG A 83 -1.68 -17.58 4.44
N THR A 84 -2.88 -17.09 4.17
CA THR A 84 -4.13 -17.82 4.47
C THR A 84 -4.20 -19.16 3.74
N LYS A 85 -3.83 -19.19 2.46
CA LYS A 85 -3.78 -20.44 1.67
C LYS A 85 -2.82 -21.45 2.29
N LYS A 86 -1.63 -21.00 2.72
CA LYS A 86 -0.66 -21.87 3.38
C LYS A 86 -1.22 -22.43 4.69
N SER A 87 -1.79 -21.57 5.55
CA SER A 87 -2.39 -22.00 6.81
C SER A 87 -3.53 -23.01 6.61
N PHE A 88 -4.33 -22.84 5.56
CA PHE A 88 -5.39 -23.79 5.22
C PHE A 88 -4.83 -25.15 4.81
N ASN A 89 -3.80 -25.18 3.96
CA ASN A 89 -3.13 -26.43 3.58
C ASN A 89 -2.51 -27.13 4.79
N ASP A 90 -1.85 -26.39 5.68
CA ASP A 90 -1.26 -26.95 6.89
C ASP A 90 -2.33 -27.54 7.82
N LEU A 91 -3.49 -26.88 7.94
CA LEU A 91 -4.62 -27.39 8.69
C LEU A 91 -5.19 -28.67 8.05
N ASN A 92 -5.37 -28.70 6.74
CA ASN A 92 -5.88 -29.87 6.02
C ASN A 92 -4.97 -31.09 6.23
N ASN A 93 -3.65 -30.90 6.11
CA ASN A 93 -2.67 -31.95 6.35
C ASN A 93 -2.74 -32.50 7.79
N ARG A 94 -2.95 -31.63 8.79
CA ARG A 94 -3.13 -32.04 10.19
C ARG A 94 -4.41 -32.85 10.39
N ILE A 95 -5.51 -32.45 9.75
CA ILE A 95 -6.78 -33.19 9.82
C ILE A 95 -6.63 -34.57 9.20
N GLU A 96 -5.98 -34.69 8.04
CA GLU A 96 -5.74 -35.99 7.40
C GLU A 96 -4.87 -36.91 8.27
N ALA A 97 -3.83 -36.36 8.91
CA ALA A 97 -2.98 -37.14 9.81
C ALA A 97 -3.75 -37.64 11.03
N GLN A 98 -4.61 -36.79 11.62
CA GLN A 98 -5.47 -37.17 12.73
C GLN A 98 -6.47 -38.25 12.32
N LEU A 99 -7.11 -38.13 11.16
CA LEU A 99 -8.05 -39.13 10.65
C LEU A 99 -7.37 -40.50 10.50
N LYS A 100 -6.18 -40.56 9.88
CA LYS A 100 -5.41 -41.80 9.75
C LYS A 100 -5.08 -42.42 11.11
N SER A 101 -4.64 -41.60 12.06
CA SER A 101 -4.35 -42.04 13.42
C SER A 101 -5.58 -42.62 14.12
N THR A 102 -6.72 -41.93 14.05
CA THR A 102 -7.98 -42.39 14.67
C THR A 102 -8.45 -43.71 14.08
N VAL A 103 -8.39 -43.87 12.75
CA VAL A 103 -8.74 -45.13 12.08
C VAL A 103 -7.86 -46.27 12.57
N LEU A 104 -6.55 -46.05 12.70
CA LEU A 104 -5.62 -47.05 13.21
C LEU A 104 -5.95 -47.47 14.66
N HIS A 105 -6.28 -46.50 15.52
CA HIS A 105 -6.67 -46.77 16.91
C HIS A 105 -7.98 -47.56 16.96
N CYS A 106 -8.99 -47.19 16.17
CA CYS A 106 -10.25 -47.94 16.10
C CYS A 106 -10.02 -49.39 15.65
N ASN A 107 -9.24 -49.62 14.59
CA ASN A 107 -8.93 -50.97 14.12
C ASN A 107 -8.22 -51.80 15.19
N SER A 108 -7.28 -51.20 15.93
CA SER A 108 -6.58 -51.85 17.03
C SER A 108 -7.54 -52.24 18.16
N ILE A 109 -8.48 -51.36 18.53
CA ILE A 109 -9.50 -51.64 19.55
C ILE A 109 -10.42 -52.78 19.11
N CYS A 110 -10.90 -52.76 17.86
CA CYS A 110 -11.73 -53.85 17.33
C CYS A 110 -11.01 -55.20 17.39
N ALA A 111 -9.75 -55.26 16.97
CA ALA A 111 -8.97 -56.49 17.03
C ALA A 111 -8.78 -57.01 18.46
N ILE A 112 -8.60 -56.13 19.44
CA ILE A 112 -8.54 -56.51 20.86
C ILE A 112 -9.87 -57.09 21.32
N ILE A 113 -11.00 -56.45 20.99
CA ILE A 113 -12.33 -56.93 21.34
C ILE A 113 -12.58 -58.31 20.74
N ASP A 114 -12.28 -58.51 19.46
CA ASP A 114 -12.44 -59.79 18.77
C ASP A 114 -11.59 -60.89 19.45
N THR A 115 -10.35 -60.56 19.82
CA THR A 115 -9.46 -61.50 20.51
C THR A 115 -10.01 -61.91 21.88
N VAL A 116 -10.55 -60.95 22.65
CA VAL A 116 -11.18 -61.23 23.95
C VAL A 116 -12.41 -62.11 23.78
N GLN A 117 -13.28 -61.80 22.81
CA GLN A 117 -14.48 -62.60 22.52
C GLN A 117 -14.13 -64.04 22.15
N ILE A 118 -13.13 -64.22 21.28
CA ILE A 118 -12.61 -65.54 20.93
C ILE A 118 -12.12 -66.22 22.21
N MET A 119 -11.24 -65.63 23.00
CA MET A 119 -10.76 -66.29 24.22
C MET A 119 -11.89 -66.68 25.17
N SER A 120 -12.90 -65.82 25.37
CA SER A 120 -14.06 -66.14 26.19
C SER A 120 -14.86 -67.35 25.68
N SER A 121 -14.98 -67.54 24.36
CA SER A 121 -15.70 -68.69 23.79
C SER A 121 -14.99 -70.03 23.99
N TRP A 122 -13.68 -70.02 24.27
CA TRP A 122 -12.90 -71.23 24.55
C TRP A 122 -12.99 -71.66 26.03
N PHE A 123 -13.43 -70.78 26.92
CA PHE A 123 -13.58 -71.05 28.36
C PHE A 123 -15.04 -71.32 28.78
N GLN A 124 -15.99 -71.27 27.86
CA GLN A 124 -17.40 -71.69 28.05
C GLN A 124 -17.60 -73.13 27.58
#